data_AF-A0AAW8J9F9-F1
#
_entry.id   AF-A0AAW8J9F9-F1
#
_cell.length_a   1.000
_cell.length_b   1.000
_cell.length_c   1.000
_cell.angle_alpha   90.00
_cell.angle_beta   90.00
_cell.angle_gamma   90.00
#
_symmetry.space_group_name_H-M   'P 1'
#
loop_
_entity.id
_entity.type
_entity.pdbx_description
1 polymer ?
#
loop_
_entity_poly.entity_id
_entity_poly.type
_entity_poly.pdbx_seq_one_letter_code
_entity_poly.pdbx_strand_id
1 'polypeptide(L)'
;MDKAWELINKIQDFDKNIYQLTEVYEQSQLILDEIVFAATYSEINFGVCQNLKDYLNGVVQNKFNRCQQLITKKQKQPQDNLVAQTFEQKISNVLINTAESNKKEGLQPPIYNMRVMDSQQAFE
;
A
#
# COMPACT_ATOMS: atom_id res chain seq x y z
N MET A 1 21.26 -26.02 25.48
CA MET A 1 21.61 -25.28 24.25
C MET A 1 22.30 -24.00 24.67
N ASP A 2 23.20 -23.47 23.85
CA ASP A 2 23.81 -22.16 24.09
C ASP A 2 22.76 -21.05 23.93
N LYS A 3 22.47 -20.31 25.01
CA LYS A 3 21.44 -19.26 25.02
C LYS A 3 21.75 -18.14 24.02
N ALA A 4 23.04 -17.85 23.80
CA ALA A 4 23.46 -16.86 22.82
C ALA A 4 23.05 -17.27 21.39
N TRP A 5 23.20 -18.56 21.07
CA TRP A 5 22.81 -19.10 19.76
C TRP A 5 21.30 -19.03 19.52
N GLU A 6 20.50 -19.36 20.53
CA GLU A 6 19.03 -19.23 20.48
C GLU A 6 18.60 -17.79 20.16
N LEU A 7 19.18 -16.81 20.86
CA LEU A 7 18.88 -15.40 20.67
C LEU A 7 19.31 -14.90 19.28
N ILE A 8 20.45 -15.37 18.75
CA ILE A 8 20.88 -15.06 17.38
C ILE A 8 19.84 -15.55 16.37
N ASN A 9 19.39 -16.80 16.49
CA ASN A 9 18.39 -17.36 15.58
C ASN A 9 17.06 -16.58 15.66
N LYS A 10 16.66 -16.17 16.87
CA LYS A 10 15.46 -15.36 17.06
C LYS A 10 15.55 -13.99 16.40
N ILE A 11 16.70 -13.31 16.49
CA ILE A 11 16.94 -12.05 15.78
C ILE A 11 16.94 -12.26 14.26
N GLN A 12 17.53 -13.35 13.76
CA GLN A 12 17.55 -13.67 12.33
C GLN A 12 16.16 -13.98 11.78
N ASP A 13 15.35 -14.73 12.51
CA ASP A 13 13.97 -15.01 12.12
C ASP A 13 13.12 -13.74 12.15
N PHE A 14 13.32 -12.89 13.16
CA PHE A 14 12.74 -11.56 13.18
C PHE A 14 13.16 -10.75 11.94
N ASP A 15 14.42 -10.77 11.52
CA ASP A 15 14.92 -10.07 10.33
C ASP A 15 14.25 -10.54 9.02
N LYS A 16 14.09 -11.85 8.85
CA LYS A 16 13.44 -12.44 7.67
C LYS A 16 11.95 -12.12 7.58
N ASN A 17 11.27 -12.07 8.72
CA ASN A 17 9.83 -11.86 8.76
C ASN A 17 9.43 -10.43 8.42
N ILE A 18 8.33 -10.30 7.67
CA ILE A 18 7.73 -9.03 7.28
C ILE A 18 6.70 -8.66 8.34
N TYR A 19 6.91 -7.52 8.99
CA TYR A 19 6.05 -6.98 10.02
C TYR A 19 5.54 -5.59 9.64
N GLN A 20 4.36 -5.23 10.14
CA GLN A 20 3.89 -3.85 10.17
C GLN A 20 4.69 -3.05 11.20
N LEU A 21 4.65 -1.72 11.11
CA LEU A 21 5.44 -0.82 11.94
C LEU A 21 5.26 -1.07 13.46
N THR A 22 4.02 -1.23 13.90
CA THR A 22 3.69 -1.51 15.31
C THR A 22 4.24 -2.85 15.76
N GLU A 23 4.13 -3.87 14.91
CA GLU A 23 4.64 -5.22 15.19
C GLU A 23 6.17 -5.24 15.27
N VAL A 24 6.88 -4.45 14.45
CA VAL A 24 8.35 -4.31 14.53
C VAL A 24 8.76 -3.85 15.93
N TYR A 25 8.05 -2.87 16.49
CA TYR A 25 8.34 -2.37 17.84
C TYR A 25 8.09 -3.44 18.91
N GLU A 26 6.90 -4.04 18.92
CA GLU A 26 6.51 -5.04 19.92
C GLU A 26 7.43 -6.27 19.90
N GLN A 27 7.70 -6.82 18.72
CA GLN A 27 8.59 -7.97 18.58
C GLN A 27 10.03 -7.64 18.96
N SER A 28 10.51 -6.44 18.64
CA SER A 28 11.85 -6.02 19.05
C SER A 28 11.98 -5.90 20.56
N GLN A 29 10.95 -5.40 21.26
CA GLN A 29 10.96 -5.31 22.72
C GLN A 29 10.98 -6.69 23.37
N LEU A 30 10.17 -7.62 22.87
CA LEU A 30 10.16 -9.00 23.38
C LEU A 30 11.53 -9.67 23.28
N ILE A 31 12.25 -9.47 22.17
CA ILE A 31 13.60 -10.02 21.99
C ILE A 31 14.60 -9.29 22.90
N LEU A 32 14.49 -7.97 23.02
CA LEU A 32 15.35 -7.16 23.89
C LEU A 32 15.22 -7.59 25.36
N ASP A 33 14.00 -7.75 25.85
CA ASP A 33 13.73 -8.21 27.21
C ASP A 33 14.36 -9.58 27.45
N GLU A 34 14.23 -10.51 26.49
CA GLU A 34 14.85 -11.83 26.61
C GLU A 34 16.39 -11.78 26.66
N ILE A 35 17.02 -10.91 25.87
CA ILE A 35 18.48 -10.68 25.94
C ILE A 35 18.87 -10.13 27.32
N VAL A 36 18.09 -9.19 27.86
CA VAL A 36 18.33 -8.59 29.19
C VAL A 36 18.15 -9.63 30.28
N PHE A 37 17.11 -10.47 30.21
CA PHE A 37 16.88 -11.55 31.16
C PHE A 37 18.02 -12.58 31.12
N ALA A 38 18.44 -13.02 29.93
CA ALA A 38 19.54 -13.96 29.80
C ALA A 38 20.84 -13.42 30.42
N ALA A 39 21.12 -12.13 30.26
CA ALA A 39 22.28 -11.51 30.90
C ALA A 39 22.11 -11.38 32.42
N THR A 40 20.91 -11.04 32.90
CA THR A 40 20.60 -10.91 34.33
C THR A 40 20.76 -12.23 35.06
N TYR A 41 20.33 -13.33 34.45
CA TYR A 41 20.48 -14.69 34.99
C TYR A 41 21.82 -15.34 34.65
N SER A 42 22.78 -14.57 34.11
CA SER A 42 24.13 -15.04 33.76
C SER A 42 24.16 -16.20 32.75
N GLU A 43 23.10 -16.37 31.95
CA GLU A 43 23.06 -17.32 30.83
C GLU A 43 23.95 -16.84 29.67
N ILE A 44 24.16 -15.53 29.56
CA ILE A 44 25.12 -14.90 28.65
C ILE A 44 25.97 -13.87 29.40
N ASN A 45 27.19 -13.65 28.93
CA ASN A 45 28.06 -12.61 29.50
C ASN A 45 27.67 -11.21 29.00
N PHE A 46 28.19 -10.18 29.67
CA PHE A 46 27.90 -8.79 29.33
C PHE A 46 28.29 -8.40 27.89
N GLY A 47 29.43 -8.89 27.39
CA GLY A 47 29.87 -8.61 26.02
C GLY A 47 28.93 -9.19 24.96
N VAL A 48 28.46 -10.42 25.18
CA VAL A 48 27.46 -11.07 24.32
C VAL A 48 26.13 -10.31 24.40
N CYS A 49 25.70 -9.89 25.60
CA CYS A 49 24.50 -9.07 25.76
C CYS A 49 24.56 -7.78 24.92
N GLN A 50 25.68 -7.05 24.96
CA GLN A 50 25.85 -5.82 24.17
C GLN A 50 25.85 -6.11 22.67
N ASN A 51 26.60 -7.12 22.21
CA ASN A 51 26.63 -7.50 20.81
C ASN A 51 25.24 -7.87 20.27
N LEU A 52 24.43 -8.58 21.07
CA LEU A 52 23.06 -8.95 20.69
C LEU A 52 22.12 -7.73 20.64
N LYS A 53 22.27 -6.79 21.57
CA LYS A 53 21.52 -5.52 21.55
C LYS A 53 21.85 -4.69 20.32
N ASP A 54 23.13 -4.55 19.99
CA ASP A 54 23.58 -3.83 18.80
C ASP A 54 23.08 -4.50 17.52
N TYR A 55 23.15 -5.83 17.47
CA TYR A 55 22.64 -6.59 16.32
C TYR A 55 21.13 -6.39 16.14
N LEU A 56 20.35 -6.54 17.20
CA LEU A 56 18.90 -6.32 17.17
C LEU A 56 18.57 -4.87 16.74
N ASN A 57 19.27 -3.87 17.30
CA ASN A 57 19.05 -2.48 16.96
C ASN A 57 19.33 -2.21 15.48
N GLY A 58 20.41 -2.77 14.91
CA GLY A 58 20.71 -2.67 13.48
C GLY A 58 19.59 -3.25 12.60
N VAL A 59 19.06 -4.43 12.96
CA VAL A 59 17.93 -5.06 12.26
C VAL A 59 16.67 -4.18 12.34
N VAL A 60 16.36 -3.67 13.52
CA VAL A 60 15.21 -2.81 13.78
C VAL A 60 15.29 -1.53 12.94
N GLN A 61 16.44 -0.85 12.93
CA GLN A 61 16.68 0.34 12.10
C GLN A 61 16.47 0.05 10.61
N ASN A 62 17.00 -1.08 10.12
CA ASN A 62 16.81 -1.49 8.72
C ASN A 62 15.33 -1.69 8.38
N LYS A 63 14.57 -2.33 9.27
CA LYS A 63 13.12 -2.50 9.08
C LYS A 63 12.36 -1.18 9.11
N PHE A 64 12.65 -0.29 10.07
CA PHE A 64 12.05 1.04 10.13
C PHE A 64 12.32 1.85 8.86
N ASN A 65 13.57 1.87 8.39
CA ASN A 65 13.95 2.54 7.16
C ASN A 65 13.18 1.99 5.95
N ARG A 66 13.01 0.67 5.87
CA ARG A 66 12.20 0.04 4.81
C ARG A 66 10.72 0.47 4.89
N CYS A 67 10.13 0.50 6.08
CA CYS A 67 8.76 0.99 6.27
C CYS A 67 8.62 2.46 5.84
N GLN A 68 9.57 3.33 6.22
CA GLN A 68 9.57 4.74 5.85
C GLN A 68 9.72 4.94 4.33
N GLN A 69 10.57 4.15 3.66
CA GLN A 69 10.70 4.17 2.21
C GLN A 69 9.39 3.78 1.50
N LEU A 70 8.65 2.81 2.03
CA LEU A 70 7.35 2.41 1.46
C LEU A 70 6.31 3.52 1.61
N ILE A 71 6.29 4.21 2.75
CA ILE A 71 5.39 5.35 3.00
C ILE A 71 5.73 6.51 2.06
N THR A 72 7.01 6.88 1.97
CA THR A 72 7.46 8.00 1.12
C THR A 72 7.32 7.70 -0.38
N LYS A 73 7.51 6.45 -0.82
CA LYS A 73 7.22 6.04 -2.21
C LYS A 73 5.73 6.17 -2.54
N LYS A 74 4.83 5.79 -1.63
CA LYS A 74 3.38 6.00 -1.81
C LYS A 74 3.00 7.48 -1.88
N GLN A 75 3.70 8.36 -1.15
CA GLN A 75 3.48 9.81 -1.21
C GLN A 75 4.12 10.47 -2.44
N LYS A 76 5.23 9.94 -2.96
CA LYS A 76 5.90 10.41 -4.18
C LYS A 76 5.31 9.85 -5.46
N GLN A 77 4.51 8.81 -5.40
CA GLN A 77 3.68 8.46 -6.54
C GLN A 77 2.80 9.68 -6.76
N PRO A 78 2.92 10.38 -7.90
CA PRO A 78 1.97 11.42 -8.16
C PRO A 78 0.61 10.74 -8.11
N GLN A 79 -0.26 11.22 -7.24
CA GLN A 79 -1.69 11.17 -7.51
C GLN A 79 -1.87 12.07 -8.72
N ASP A 80 -1.36 11.60 -9.86
CA ASP A 80 -1.51 12.26 -11.12
C ASP A 80 -3.00 12.35 -11.29
N ASN A 81 -3.44 13.57 -11.49
CA ASN A 81 -4.77 14.00 -11.87
C ASN A 81 -5.31 13.27 -13.12
N LEU A 82 -4.86 12.06 -13.45
CA LEU A 82 -5.30 11.19 -14.54
C LEU A 82 -6.81 11.05 -14.58
N VAL A 83 -7.52 10.90 -13.44
CA VAL A 83 -8.99 10.81 -13.49
C VAL A 83 -9.62 12.15 -13.88
N ALA A 84 -9.19 13.25 -13.27
CA ALA A 84 -9.69 14.60 -13.56
C ALA A 84 -9.32 15.05 -14.98
N GLN A 85 -8.07 14.87 -15.40
CA GLN A 85 -7.57 15.16 -16.74
C GLN A 85 -8.20 14.25 -17.81
N THR A 86 -8.39 12.95 -17.54
CA THR A 86 -9.09 12.06 -18.49
C THR A 86 -10.55 12.47 -18.61
N PHE A 87 -11.17 12.91 -17.52
CA PHE A 87 -12.54 13.41 -17.54
C PHE A 87 -12.65 14.70 -18.35
N GLU A 88 -11.78 15.68 -18.10
CA GLU A 88 -11.69 16.93 -18.86
C GLU A 88 -11.42 16.68 -20.35
N GLN A 89 -10.45 15.82 -20.69
CA GLN A 89 -10.16 15.44 -22.07
C GLN A 89 -11.35 14.74 -22.74
N LYS A 90 -12.05 13.83 -22.05
CA LYS A 90 -13.23 13.15 -22.60
C LYS A 90 -14.38 14.13 -22.84
N ILE A 91 -14.64 15.07 -21.92
CA ILE A 91 -15.66 16.10 -22.10
C ILE A 91 -15.30 17.03 -23.27
N SER A 92 -14.05 17.48 -23.35
CA SER A 92 -13.59 18.37 -24.43
C SER A 92 -13.69 17.71 -25.80
N ASN A 93 -13.37 16.41 -25.91
CA ASN A 93 -13.50 15.66 -27.16
C ASN A 93 -14.97 15.46 -27.58
N VAL A 94 -15.87 15.24 -26.64
CA VAL A 94 -17.32 15.17 -26.93
C VAL A 94 -17.81 16.52 -27.46
N LEU A 95 -17.43 17.64 -26.84
CA LEU A 95 -17.78 18.98 -27.29
C LEU A 95 -17.28 19.30 -28.70
N ILE A 96 -16.04 18.94 -29.02
CA ILE A 96 -15.47 19.13 -30.38
C ILE A 96 -16.25 18.29 -31.39
N ASN A 97 -16.49 17.01 -31.11
CA ASN A 97 -17.22 16.12 -32.01
C ASN A 97 -18.68 16.55 -32.21
N THR A 98 -19.34 17.08 -31.18
CA THR A 98 -20.70 17.65 -31.29
C THR A 98 -20.71 18.98 -32.06
N ALA A 99 -19.69 19.82 -31.90
CA ALA A 99 -19.57 21.08 -32.65
C ALA A 99 -19.22 20.87 -34.13
N GLU A 100 -18.38 19.89 -34.45
CA GLU A 100 -18.04 19.52 -35.84
C GLU A 100 -19.18 18.81 -36.55
N SER A 101 -19.95 17.97 -35.84
CA SER A 101 -21.19 17.35 -36.35
C SER A 101 -22.24 18.41 -36.72
N ASN A 102 -22.44 19.43 -35.88
CA ASN A 102 -23.35 20.55 -36.16
C ASN A 102 -22.89 21.48 -37.30
N LYS A 103 -21.65 21.37 -37.78
CA LYS A 103 -21.11 22.20 -38.88
C LYS A 103 -21.17 21.53 -40.25
N LYS A 104 -21.26 20.19 -40.33
CA LYS A 104 -21.17 19.47 -41.61
C LYS A 104 -22.48 18.93 -42.16
N GLU A 105 -23.52 18.77 -41.35
CA GLU A 105 -24.82 18.33 -41.86
C GLU A 105 -25.92 19.19 -41.25
N GLY A 106 -26.70 19.83 -42.12
CA GLY A 106 -27.80 20.68 -41.73
C GLY A 106 -28.76 19.94 -40.81
N LEU A 107 -28.85 20.40 -39.57
CA LEU A 107 -30.00 20.31 -38.67
C LEU A 107 -30.81 19.00 -38.76
N GLN A 108 -30.18 17.84 -38.62
CA GLN A 108 -30.91 16.60 -38.33
C GLN A 108 -30.69 16.19 -36.88
N PRO A 109 -31.70 16.29 -36.00
CA PRO A 109 -31.58 15.78 -34.65
C PRO A 109 -31.38 14.26 -34.67
N PRO A 110 -30.67 13.67 -33.68
CA PRO A 110 -30.44 12.23 -33.63
C PRO A 110 -31.76 11.46 -33.66
N ILE A 111 -31.89 10.52 -34.59
CA ILE A 111 -33.06 9.64 -34.66
C ILE A 111 -32.96 8.62 -33.52
N TYR A 112 -33.75 8.80 -32.47
CA TYR A 112 -33.95 7.80 -31.43
C TYR A 112 -34.92 6.73 -31.95
N ASN A 113 -34.43 5.50 -32.15
CA ASN A 113 -35.27 4.34 -32.47
C ASN A 113 -36.12 3.92 -31.25
N MET A 114 -37.15 4.70 -30.92
CA MET A 114 -38.18 4.28 -29.97
C MET A 114 -39.11 3.30 -30.69
N ARG A 115 -38.94 2.00 -30.41
CA ARG A 115 -39.82 0.95 -30.94
C ARG A 115 -41.24 1.18 -30.46
N VAL A 116 -42.15 1.32 -31.41
CA VAL A 116 -43.60 1.30 -31.28
C VAL A 116 -43.99 -0.03 -30.59
N MET A 117 -44.64 0.04 -29.43
CA MET A 117 -45.32 -1.10 -28.82
C MET A 117 -46.80 -1.00 -29.18
N ASP A 118 -47.29 -2.01 -29.92
CA ASP A 118 -48.65 -2.14 -30.39
C ASP A 118 -49.66 -2.02 -29.24
N SER A 119 -50.49 -0.99 -29.29
CA SER A 119 -51.75 -0.95 -28.53
C SER A 119 -52.87 -1.35 -29.48
N GLN A 120 -53.22 -2.63 -29.46
CA GLN A 120 -54.45 -3.13 -30.08
C GLN A 120 -55.65 -2.41 -29.43
N GLN A 121 -56.58 -2.01 -30.29
CA GLN A 121 -57.76 -1.18 -30.02
C GLN A 121 -58.67 -1.70 -28.89
N ALA A 122 -59.35 -0.73 -28.29
CA ALA A 122 -60.39 -0.85 -27.28
C ALA A 122 -61.62 -1.65 -27.74
N PHE A 123 -62.32 -2.22 -26.75
CA PHE A 123 -63.68 -2.77 -26.83
C PHE A 123 -64.70 -1.73 -27.32
N GLU A 124 -65.52 -2.13 -28.29
CA GLU A 124 -66.99 -2.24 -28.17
C GLU A 124 -67.52 -3.30 -29.15
#